data_AF-A0A0G0I637-F1
#
_entry.id   AF-A0A0G0I637-F1
#
_cell.length_a   1.000
_cell.length_b   1.000
_cell.length_c   1.000
_cell.angle_alpha   90.00
_cell.angle_beta   90.00
_cell.angle_gamma   90.00
#
_symmetry.space_group_name_H-M   'P 1'
#
loop_
_entity.id
_entity.type
_entity.pdbx_description
1 polymer ?
#
loop_
_entity_poly.entity_id
_entity_poly.type
_entity_poly.pdbx_seq_one_letter_code
_entity_poly.pdbx_strand_id
1 'polypeptide(L)'
;MPPSDTPETYSYPQNDLDHDLTITSTPLDIYHAPFSLLHIETNPTNDDHTAINFDVENKYYLPRTQEILVEELSNQLKTNVQKLPLRQQTVIANEYVKIHEDNKLYGEYLPQTYTKSPNETSGITAEIGDSLDPLKYITNFLIQRHFELAEKKQEIVLHPDIIYFASQGRKENIPKVLNYLNTVANTLDQKLFFENLTFSNIKFKEALGTFEDPMKIYDFVKDYSNLGIVIDLNHIEKSHLNIDIIGNIEPQKLIIHARPGYQNIYSGAYKYCISKAIPWVVE
;
A
#
# COMPACT_ATOMS: atom_id res chain seq x y z
N MET A 1 15.67 37.37 -6.94
CA MET A 1 14.75 36.91 -5.89
C MET A 1 14.91 35.41 -5.80
N PRO A 2 15.18 34.82 -4.64
CA PRO A 2 15.11 33.36 -4.51
C PRO A 2 13.66 32.92 -4.74
N PRO A 3 13.42 31.73 -5.31
CA PRO A 3 12.06 31.21 -5.42
C PRO A 3 11.50 31.03 -4.01
N SER A 4 10.26 31.50 -3.80
CA SER A 4 9.54 31.23 -2.58
C SER A 4 9.19 29.75 -2.55
N ASP A 5 9.73 29.03 -1.57
CA ASP A 5 9.28 27.69 -1.20
C ASP A 5 7.80 27.80 -0.80
N THR A 6 6.93 27.54 -1.77
CA THR A 6 5.55 27.20 -1.45
C THR A 6 5.61 25.84 -0.78
N PRO A 7 4.97 25.65 0.39
CA PRO A 7 4.96 24.34 1.04
C PRO A 7 4.43 23.31 0.04
N GLU A 8 5.22 22.26 -0.18
CA GLU A 8 4.91 21.16 -1.09
C GLU A 8 3.50 20.65 -0.78
N THR A 9 2.56 20.91 -1.69
CA THR A 9 1.17 20.52 -1.47
C THR A 9 1.01 19.06 -1.87
N TYR A 10 1.34 18.17 -0.94
CA TYR A 10 1.00 16.75 -1.03
C TYR A 10 -0.52 16.63 -0.88
N SER A 11 -1.24 16.39 -1.98
CA SER A 11 -2.61 15.89 -1.88
C SER A 11 -2.53 14.36 -1.83
N TYR A 12 -2.26 13.81 -0.65
CA TYR A 12 -2.51 12.40 -0.44
C TYR A 12 -4.04 12.23 -0.50
N PRO A 13 -4.58 11.28 -1.28
CA PRO A 13 -6.01 11.07 -1.35
C PRO A 13 -6.39 9.98 -0.35
N GLN A 14 -7.05 10.36 0.73
CA GLN A 14 -8.15 9.62 1.36
C GLN A 14 -8.54 10.40 2.63
N ASN A 15 -9.83 10.59 2.84
CA ASN A 15 -10.33 10.85 4.18
C ASN A 15 -10.48 9.46 4.80
N ASP A 16 -9.64 9.08 5.77
CA ASP A 16 -9.93 7.89 6.58
C ASP A 16 -11.21 8.17 7.37
N LEU A 17 -12.34 7.73 6.84
CA LEU A 17 -13.54 7.54 7.63
C LEU A 17 -13.35 6.22 8.38
N ASP A 18 -12.94 6.34 9.64
CA ASP A 18 -13.37 5.39 10.67
C ASP A 18 -14.86 5.08 10.44
N HIS A 19 -15.12 3.85 10.02
CA HIS A 19 -16.42 3.19 9.89
C HIS A 19 -17.63 4.03 10.28
N ASP A 20 -18.32 4.60 9.30
CA ASP A 20 -19.75 4.75 9.43
C ASP A 20 -20.36 3.36 9.17
N LEU A 21 -20.68 2.65 10.25
CA LEU A 21 -21.30 1.30 10.27
C LEU A 21 -22.64 1.21 9.52
N THR A 22 -23.09 2.30 8.89
CA THR A 22 -24.45 2.45 8.40
C THR A 22 -24.63 2.29 6.90
N ILE A 23 -23.60 2.34 6.04
CA ILE A 23 -23.82 2.24 4.59
C ILE A 23 -22.64 1.61 3.82
N THR A 24 -22.31 0.33 4.07
CA THR A 24 -21.68 -0.48 3.01
C THR A 24 -22.75 -1.40 2.42
N SER A 25 -22.96 -1.32 1.11
CA SER A 25 -23.93 -2.17 0.40
C SER A 25 -23.45 -3.62 0.21
N THR A 26 -22.27 -3.94 0.76
CA THR A 26 -21.61 -5.25 0.68
C THR A 26 -21.30 -5.76 2.10
N PRO A 27 -21.36 -7.08 2.35
CA PRO A 27 -20.95 -7.69 3.62
C PRO A 27 -19.42 -7.72 3.80
N LEU A 28 -18.68 -6.93 3.03
CA LEU A 28 -17.21 -6.91 3.02
C LEU A 28 -16.72 -5.88 4.03
N ASP A 29 -15.90 -6.33 4.99
CA ASP A 29 -15.15 -5.42 5.85
C ASP A 29 -13.83 -5.07 5.16
N ILE A 30 -13.79 -3.87 4.59
CA ILE A 30 -12.63 -3.31 3.90
C ILE A 30 -11.87 -2.43 4.89
N TYR A 31 -10.57 -2.68 5.01
CA TYR A 31 -9.68 -1.93 5.91
C TYR A 31 -8.58 -1.25 5.12
N HIS A 32 -8.48 0.08 5.24
CA HIS A 32 -7.32 0.81 4.77
C HIS A 32 -6.19 0.69 5.79
N ALA A 33 -5.05 0.15 5.36
CA ALA A 33 -3.87 0.18 6.19
C ALA A 33 -3.22 1.57 6.18
N PRO A 34 -2.48 1.91 7.23
CA PRO A 34 -1.70 3.14 7.26
C PRO A 34 -0.72 3.22 6.07
N PHE A 35 -0.52 4.44 5.59
CA PHE A 35 0.32 4.74 4.44
C PHE A 35 1.54 5.56 4.84
N SER A 36 2.56 5.64 4.00
CA SER A 36 3.70 6.50 4.21
C SER A 36 3.90 7.49 3.07
N LEU A 37 4.37 8.69 3.42
CA LEU A 37 4.74 9.69 2.43
C LEU A 37 5.94 9.17 1.64
N LEU A 38 5.82 9.23 0.31
CA LEU A 38 6.86 8.74 -0.58
C LEU A 38 8.08 9.68 -0.51
N HIS A 39 9.25 9.09 -0.28
CA HIS A 39 10.53 9.80 -0.34
C HIS A 39 11.19 9.56 -1.69
N ILE A 40 11.61 10.63 -2.37
CA ILE A 40 12.37 10.56 -3.63
C ILE A 40 13.41 11.66 -3.63
N GLU A 41 14.64 11.38 -4.04
CA GLU A 41 15.71 12.37 -4.27
C GLU A 41 16.14 12.38 -5.74
N THR A 42 16.46 13.55 -6.29
CA THR A 42 17.02 13.69 -7.66
C THR A 42 18.54 13.72 -7.67
N ASN A 43 19.15 14.15 -6.58
CA ASN A 43 20.60 14.19 -6.40
C ASN A 43 20.91 13.52 -5.07
N PRO A 44 21.73 12.44 -5.05
CA PRO A 44 22.12 11.82 -3.81
C PRO A 44 22.91 12.83 -2.95
N THR A 45 22.46 13.02 -1.72
CA THR A 45 23.06 13.95 -0.75
C THR A 45 24.35 13.42 -0.11
N ASN A 46 24.61 12.12 -0.24
CA ASN A 46 25.79 11.38 0.25
C ASN A 46 26.04 10.13 -0.64
N ASP A 47 27.02 9.30 -0.29
CA ASP A 47 27.37 8.11 -1.10
C ASP A 47 26.47 6.88 -0.84
N ASP A 48 25.57 6.91 0.14
CA ASP A 48 24.76 5.75 0.58
C ASP A 48 23.29 5.92 0.19
N HIS A 49 23.03 5.73 -1.11
CA HIS A 49 21.71 5.78 -1.74
C HIS A 49 21.44 4.50 -2.52
N THR A 50 20.15 4.20 -2.73
CA THR A 50 19.71 3.20 -3.70
C THR A 50 18.95 3.87 -4.83
N ALA A 51 19.22 3.48 -6.07
CA ALA A 51 18.48 3.96 -7.22
C ALA A 51 17.06 3.37 -7.21
N ILE A 52 16.08 4.19 -7.55
CA ILE A 52 14.71 3.75 -7.85
C ILE A 52 14.70 3.31 -9.31
N ASN A 53 14.26 2.07 -9.60
CA ASN A 53 14.30 1.49 -10.95
C ASN A 53 12.99 0.81 -11.38
N PHE A 54 11.83 1.31 -10.94
CA PHE A 54 10.53 0.74 -11.32
C PHE A 54 10.19 1.00 -12.78
N ASP A 55 10.25 2.28 -13.19
CA ASP A 55 9.92 2.76 -14.54
C ASP A 55 11.10 3.43 -15.26
N VAL A 56 11.94 4.16 -14.52
CA VAL A 56 13.06 4.93 -15.08
C VAL A 56 14.34 4.50 -14.39
N GLU A 57 15.31 4.03 -15.17
CA GLU A 57 16.61 3.64 -14.63
C GLU A 57 17.41 4.86 -14.15
N ASN A 58 17.81 4.85 -12.88
CA ASN A 58 18.90 5.67 -12.31
C ASN A 58 18.71 7.20 -12.38
N LYS A 59 17.47 7.70 -12.44
CA LYS A 59 17.17 9.15 -12.35
C LYS A 59 16.85 9.60 -10.93
N TYR A 60 16.33 8.71 -10.10
CA TYR A 60 15.88 9.02 -8.75
C TYR A 60 16.46 8.05 -7.74
N TYR A 61 16.55 8.52 -6.50
CA TYR A 61 17.26 7.83 -5.43
C TYR A 61 16.46 7.86 -4.14
N LEU A 62 16.67 6.84 -3.32
CA LEU A 62 16.29 6.78 -1.92
C LEU A 62 17.55 6.88 -1.06
N PRO A 63 17.62 7.80 -0.09
CA PRO A 63 18.73 7.82 0.86
C PRO A 63 18.60 6.67 1.85
N ARG A 64 19.74 6.23 2.38
CA ARG A 64 19.74 5.32 3.52
C ARG A 64 19.10 5.96 4.74
N THR A 65 18.31 5.19 5.46
CA THR A 65 17.66 5.59 6.71
C THR A 65 18.09 4.70 7.87
N GLN A 66 17.95 5.21 9.09
CA GLN A 66 18.15 4.48 10.32
C GLN A 66 16.82 3.85 10.77
N GLU A 67 16.85 2.56 11.12
CA GLU A 67 15.67 1.93 11.72
C GLU A 67 15.44 2.52 13.13
N ILE A 68 14.24 3.02 13.38
CA ILE A 68 13.75 3.42 14.71
C ILE A 68 12.80 2.36 15.29
N LEU A 69 12.58 2.40 16.61
CA LEU A 69 11.70 1.46 17.33
C LEU A 69 12.07 -0.03 17.13
N VAL A 70 13.34 -0.32 16.85
CA VAL A 70 13.84 -1.66 16.50
C VAL A 70 13.43 -2.71 17.54
N GLU A 71 13.71 -2.45 18.82
CA GLU A 71 13.40 -3.39 19.91
C GLU A 71 11.89 -3.53 20.11
N GLU A 72 11.15 -2.43 20.03
CA GLU A 72 9.71 -2.42 20.20
C GLU A 72 9.02 -3.23 19.10
N LEU A 73 9.27 -2.93 17.82
CA LEU A 73 8.68 -3.63 16.69
C LEU A 73 9.06 -5.11 16.67
N SER A 74 10.30 -5.44 17.02
CA SER A 74 10.77 -6.82 17.08
C SER A 74 10.09 -7.59 18.21
N ASN A 75 9.91 -6.98 19.38
CA ASN A 75 9.21 -7.59 20.51
C ASN A 75 7.71 -7.72 20.24
N GLN A 76 7.09 -6.72 19.61
CA GLN A 76 5.70 -6.79 19.17
C GLN A 76 5.51 -7.93 18.17
N LEU A 77 6.39 -8.03 17.15
CA LEU A 77 6.33 -9.09 16.14
C LEU A 77 6.44 -10.47 16.77
N LYS A 78 7.45 -10.66 17.63
CA LYS A 78 7.62 -11.90 18.38
C LYS A 78 6.38 -12.24 19.20
N THR A 79 5.84 -11.28 19.95
CA THR A 79 4.67 -11.48 20.81
C THR A 79 3.42 -11.81 19.99
N ASN A 80 3.21 -11.11 18.87
CA ASN A 80 2.05 -11.32 18.01
C ASN A 80 2.13 -12.66 17.28
N VAL A 81 3.29 -13.02 16.75
CA VAL A 81 3.53 -14.33 16.14
C VAL A 81 3.29 -15.45 17.15
N GLN A 82 3.75 -15.32 18.39
CA GLN A 82 3.57 -16.35 19.43
C GLN A 82 2.10 -16.65 19.77
N LYS A 83 1.17 -15.75 19.46
CA LYS A 83 -0.28 -15.97 19.64
C LYS A 83 -0.88 -16.88 18.56
N LEU A 84 -0.22 -17.03 17.40
CA LEU A 84 -0.72 -17.84 16.29
C LEU A 84 -0.49 -19.34 16.56
N PRO A 85 -1.22 -20.26 15.90
CA PRO A 85 -0.88 -21.68 15.88
C PRO A 85 0.56 -21.94 15.40
N LEU A 86 1.26 -22.90 16.03
CA LEU A 86 2.68 -23.19 15.77
C LEU A 86 3.05 -23.29 14.28
N ARG A 87 2.20 -23.94 13.48
CA ARG A 87 2.41 -24.07 12.03
C ARG A 87 2.47 -22.71 11.33
N GLN A 88 1.59 -21.78 11.68
CA GLN A 88 1.57 -20.42 11.12
C GLN A 88 2.80 -19.64 11.57
N GLN A 89 3.20 -19.77 12.84
CA GLN A 89 4.42 -19.15 13.36
C GLN A 89 5.65 -19.52 12.53
N THR A 90 5.81 -20.82 12.25
CA THR A 90 6.94 -21.33 11.47
C THR A 90 6.95 -20.78 10.05
N VAL A 91 5.79 -20.68 9.39
CA VAL A 91 5.71 -20.13 8.03
C VAL A 91 6.11 -18.65 8.02
N ILE A 92 5.52 -17.81 8.89
CA ILE A 92 5.80 -16.37 8.93
C ILE A 92 7.27 -16.11 9.28
N ALA A 93 7.82 -16.81 10.27
CA ALA A 93 9.22 -16.66 10.66
C ALA A 93 10.19 -17.03 9.51
N ASN A 94 9.90 -18.12 8.79
CA ASN A 94 10.72 -18.55 7.66
C ASN A 94 10.66 -17.57 6.48
N GLU A 95 9.50 -17.00 6.18
CA GLU A 95 9.37 -16.00 5.11
C GLU A 95 10.10 -14.70 5.46
N TYR A 96 10.05 -14.26 6.71
CA TYR A 96 10.74 -13.03 7.14
C TYR A 96 12.27 -13.13 6.97
N VAL A 97 12.84 -14.29 7.33
CA VAL A 97 14.29 -14.53 7.18
C VAL A 97 14.75 -14.52 5.72
N LYS A 98 13.89 -14.92 4.76
CA LYS A 98 14.26 -15.00 3.32
C LYS A 98 14.43 -13.66 2.64
N ILE A 99 13.83 -12.58 3.15
CA ILE A 99 13.90 -11.25 2.54
C ILE A 99 14.97 -10.37 3.18
N HIS A 100 15.35 -10.65 4.43
CA HIS A 100 16.26 -9.81 5.18
C HIS A 100 17.72 -10.24 4.99
N GLU A 101 18.36 -9.83 3.89
CA GLU A 101 19.76 -10.18 3.61
C GLU A 101 20.77 -9.09 4.04
N ASP A 102 20.39 -7.81 4.12
CA ASP A 102 21.38 -6.72 4.25
C ASP A 102 21.17 -5.69 5.39
N ASN A 103 20.16 -5.83 6.27
CA ASN A 103 19.86 -4.91 7.40
C ASN A 103 19.87 -3.39 7.06
N LYS A 104 19.79 -3.02 5.78
CA LYS A 104 19.79 -1.63 5.32
C LYS A 104 18.39 -1.25 4.90
N LEU A 105 17.94 -0.10 5.40
CA LEU A 105 16.70 0.54 5.00
C LEU A 105 17.01 1.79 4.19
N TYR A 106 16.17 2.06 3.21
CA TYR A 106 16.23 3.19 2.31
C TYR A 106 14.84 3.83 2.24
N GLY A 107 14.80 5.15 2.38
CA GLY A 107 13.56 5.92 2.44
C GLY A 107 12.86 5.91 3.80
N GLU A 108 12.17 7.01 4.09
CA GLU A 108 11.47 7.26 5.35
C GLU A 108 10.09 6.58 5.37
N TYR A 109 10.06 5.27 5.66
CA TYR A 109 8.79 4.56 5.89
C TYR A 109 8.26 4.89 7.29
N LEU A 110 7.47 5.96 7.34
CA LEU A 110 6.76 6.45 8.50
C LEU A 110 5.25 6.32 8.25
N PRO A 111 4.61 5.22 8.71
CA PRO A 111 3.19 4.99 8.47
C PRO A 111 2.33 6.01 9.24
N GLN A 112 1.32 6.51 8.55
CA GLN A 112 0.37 7.53 8.94
C GLN A 112 -1.04 7.08 8.59
N THR A 113 -1.99 7.58 9.36
CA THR A 113 -3.42 7.51 9.14
C THR A 113 -3.93 8.94 9.03
N TYR A 114 -5.00 9.16 8.29
CA TYR A 114 -5.70 10.42 8.37
C TYR A 114 -6.50 10.46 9.66
N THR A 115 -6.53 11.64 10.30
CA THR A 115 -7.53 11.86 11.33
C THR A 115 -8.89 12.15 10.68
N LYS A 116 -9.96 12.08 11.48
CA LYS A 116 -11.31 12.52 11.08
C LYS A 116 -11.36 13.99 10.61
N SER A 117 -10.31 14.77 10.86
CA SER A 117 -10.14 16.12 10.34
C SER A 117 -9.30 16.08 9.05
N PRO A 118 -9.81 16.56 7.90
CA PRO A 118 -9.14 16.44 6.60
C PRO A 118 -7.78 17.17 6.48
N ASN A 119 -7.35 17.89 7.52
CA ASN A 119 -6.10 18.64 7.56
C ASN A 119 -5.05 18.06 8.53
N GLU A 120 -5.37 16.99 9.24
CA GLU A 120 -4.50 16.43 10.28
C GLU A 120 -4.25 14.94 9.98
N THR A 121 -2.99 14.55 9.88
CA THR A 121 -2.58 13.13 9.86
C THR A 121 -2.13 12.73 11.27
N SER A 122 -2.47 11.51 11.67
CA SER A 122 -1.99 10.86 12.89
C SER A 122 -1.05 9.74 12.50
N GLY A 123 0.15 9.74 13.06
CA GLY A 123 1.15 8.74 12.70
C GLY A 123 2.45 8.97 13.43
N ILE A 124 3.49 8.29 12.96
CA ILE A 124 4.82 8.43 13.53
C ILE A 124 5.47 9.67 12.92
N THR A 125 5.77 10.65 13.78
CA THR A 125 6.63 11.78 13.46
C THR A 125 8.03 11.48 13.99
N ALA A 126 9.03 11.46 13.12
CA ALA A 126 10.42 11.16 13.45
C ALA A 126 11.37 12.21 12.84
N GLU A 127 12.66 12.13 13.16
CA GLU A 127 13.66 13.01 12.54
C GLU A 127 13.90 12.59 11.07
N ILE A 128 14.37 13.54 10.26
CA ILE A 128 14.74 13.25 8.86
C ILE A 128 15.82 12.16 8.85
N GLY A 129 15.63 11.15 8.02
CA GLY A 129 16.51 9.97 7.95
C GLY A 129 16.09 8.79 8.83
N ASP A 130 14.98 8.90 9.57
CA ASP A 130 14.42 7.78 10.34
C ASP A 130 13.40 6.97 9.53
N SER A 131 13.30 5.67 9.82
CA SER A 131 12.38 4.75 9.13
C SER A 131 11.98 3.57 10.01
N LEU A 132 10.78 3.04 9.85
CA LEU A 132 10.45 1.70 10.36
C LEU A 132 10.84 0.63 9.35
N ASP A 133 11.13 -0.59 9.81
CA ASP A 133 11.18 -1.75 8.91
C ASP A 133 9.76 -2.02 8.37
N PRO A 134 9.52 -1.83 7.05
CA PRO A 134 8.19 -1.97 6.45
C PRO A 134 7.63 -3.39 6.60
N LEU A 135 8.50 -4.42 6.56
CA LEU A 135 8.09 -5.81 6.70
C LEU A 135 7.70 -6.14 8.14
N LYS A 136 8.46 -5.67 9.14
CA LYS A 136 8.07 -5.83 10.55
C LYS A 136 6.73 -5.14 10.83
N TYR A 137 6.58 -3.93 10.33
CA TYR A 137 5.38 -3.13 10.51
C TYR A 137 4.14 -3.83 9.91
N ILE A 138 4.17 -4.12 8.60
CA ILE A 138 2.99 -4.70 7.93
C ILE A 138 2.64 -6.07 8.52
N THR A 139 3.63 -6.86 8.92
CA THR A 139 3.37 -8.18 9.53
C THR A 139 2.71 -8.06 10.89
N ASN A 140 3.16 -7.12 11.73
CA ASN A 140 2.50 -6.82 12.99
C ASN A 140 1.04 -6.40 12.77
N PHE A 141 0.82 -5.47 11.85
CA PHE A 141 -0.51 -4.98 11.49
C PHE A 141 -1.42 -6.13 11.06
N LEU A 142 -1.00 -6.96 10.10
CA LEU A 142 -1.81 -8.07 9.59
C LEU A 142 -2.18 -9.08 10.68
N ILE A 143 -1.24 -9.41 11.58
CA ILE A 143 -1.51 -10.33 12.70
C ILE A 143 -2.46 -9.71 13.72
N GLN A 144 -2.30 -8.43 14.07
CA GLN A 144 -3.22 -7.74 14.98
C GLN A 144 -4.64 -7.76 14.42
N ARG A 145 -4.79 -7.39 13.14
CA ARG A 145 -6.07 -7.42 12.43
C ARG A 145 -6.70 -8.82 12.41
N HIS A 146 -5.90 -9.86 12.18
CA HIS A 146 -6.37 -11.25 12.23
C HIS A 146 -7.05 -11.59 13.57
N PHE A 147 -6.51 -11.12 14.70
CA PHE A 147 -7.10 -11.40 16.02
C PHE A 147 -8.31 -10.52 16.36
N GLU A 148 -8.35 -9.27 15.89
CA GLU A 148 -9.44 -8.34 16.19
C GLU A 148 -10.78 -8.79 15.60
N LEU A 149 -10.77 -9.53 14.48
CA LEU A 149 -11.97 -9.99 13.79
C LEU A 149 -11.84 -11.45 13.32
N ALA A 150 -11.52 -12.36 14.24
CA ALA A 150 -11.24 -13.77 13.95
C ALA A 150 -12.38 -14.55 13.24
N GLU A 151 -13.62 -14.04 13.30
CA GLU A 151 -14.80 -14.70 12.70
C GLU A 151 -15.12 -14.22 11.28
N LYS A 152 -14.37 -13.25 10.75
CA LYS A 152 -14.66 -12.62 9.45
C LYS A 152 -13.49 -12.76 8.50
N LYS A 153 -13.80 -13.03 7.22
CA LYS A 153 -12.81 -12.94 6.15
C LYS A 153 -12.43 -11.48 5.93
N GLN A 154 -11.14 -11.18 5.97
CA GLN A 154 -10.66 -9.80 5.91
C GLN A 154 -10.09 -9.49 4.52
N GLU A 155 -10.56 -8.40 3.94
CA GLU A 155 -10.01 -7.80 2.73
C GLU A 155 -9.37 -6.46 3.14
N ILE A 156 -8.06 -6.37 3.00
CA ILE A 156 -7.27 -5.25 3.48
C ILE A 156 -6.75 -4.48 2.28
N VAL A 157 -7.07 -3.20 2.20
CA VAL A 157 -6.59 -2.28 1.18
C VAL A 157 -5.31 -1.63 1.68
N LEU A 158 -4.26 -1.73 0.86
CA LEU A 158 -2.95 -1.14 1.07
C LEU A 158 -2.69 -0.15 -0.06
N HIS A 159 -1.89 0.86 0.22
CA HIS A 159 -1.23 1.59 -0.86
C HIS A 159 -0.01 0.80 -1.35
N PRO A 160 0.44 1.03 -2.60
CA PRO A 160 1.61 0.35 -3.17
C PRO A 160 2.93 0.89 -2.62
N ASP A 161 2.89 1.91 -1.75
CA ASP A 161 4.04 2.40 -1.00
C ASP A 161 4.71 1.29 -0.14
N ILE A 162 3.94 0.35 0.41
CA ILE A 162 4.51 -0.79 1.13
C ILE A 162 5.38 -1.65 0.21
N ILE A 163 4.98 -1.82 -1.07
CA ILE A 163 5.79 -2.52 -2.08
C ILE A 163 7.06 -1.70 -2.36
N TYR A 164 6.90 -0.38 -2.52
CA TYR A 164 8.01 0.53 -2.75
C TYR A 164 9.08 0.47 -1.65
N PHE A 165 8.69 0.68 -0.40
CA PHE A 165 9.61 0.70 0.73
C PHE A 165 10.14 -0.70 1.04
N ALA A 166 9.31 -1.75 1.04
CA ALA A 166 9.79 -3.11 1.32
C ALA A 166 10.74 -3.65 0.23
N SER A 167 10.58 -3.20 -1.02
CA SER A 167 11.52 -3.53 -2.10
C SER A 167 12.77 -2.64 -2.12
N GLN A 168 12.83 -1.62 -1.26
CA GLN A 168 13.91 -0.63 -1.18
C GLN A 168 14.09 0.13 -2.51
N GLY A 169 12.98 0.41 -3.20
CA GLY A 169 12.98 1.06 -4.52
C GLY A 169 13.50 0.20 -5.68
N ARG A 170 13.77 -1.10 -5.44
CA ARG A 170 14.38 -2.02 -6.42
C ARG A 170 13.37 -2.98 -7.02
N LYS A 171 13.19 -2.91 -8.34
CA LYS A 171 12.26 -3.72 -9.13
C LYS A 171 12.54 -5.21 -9.01
N GLU A 172 13.81 -5.60 -8.96
CA GLU A 172 14.23 -6.99 -8.77
C GLU A 172 13.80 -7.59 -7.42
N ASN A 173 13.52 -6.75 -6.43
CA ASN A 173 13.04 -7.18 -5.11
C ASN A 173 11.51 -7.30 -5.05
N ILE A 174 10.75 -6.71 -5.98
CA ILE A 174 9.28 -6.73 -5.99
C ILE A 174 8.75 -8.17 -5.90
N PRO A 175 9.19 -9.16 -6.71
CA PRO A 175 8.66 -10.52 -6.63
C PRO A 175 8.88 -11.19 -5.26
N LYS A 176 10.01 -10.89 -4.60
CA LYS A 176 10.29 -11.38 -3.24
C LYS A 176 9.27 -10.81 -2.26
N VAL A 177 9.09 -9.48 -2.26
CA VAL A 177 8.14 -8.77 -1.39
C VAL A 177 6.71 -9.26 -1.60
N LEU A 178 6.26 -9.39 -2.85
CA LEU A 178 4.90 -9.86 -3.16
C LEU A 178 4.69 -11.31 -2.72
N ASN A 179 5.69 -12.17 -2.89
CA ASN A 179 5.62 -13.55 -2.38
C ASN A 179 5.48 -13.59 -0.86
N TYR A 180 6.21 -12.73 -0.15
CA TYR A 180 6.09 -12.60 1.30
C TYR A 180 4.71 -12.15 1.72
N LEU A 181 4.21 -11.04 1.15
CA LEU A 181 2.88 -10.51 1.45
C LEU A 181 1.79 -11.55 1.15
N ASN A 182 1.86 -12.23 0.01
CA ASN A 182 0.93 -13.29 -0.35
C ASN A 182 0.98 -14.47 0.64
N THR A 183 2.17 -14.89 1.06
CA THR A 183 2.33 -16.02 1.98
C THR A 183 1.82 -15.68 3.37
N VAL A 184 2.12 -14.48 3.88
CA VAL A 184 1.60 -14.00 5.17
C VAL A 184 0.08 -13.89 5.12
N ALA A 185 -0.48 -13.24 4.08
CA ALA A 185 -1.93 -13.12 3.91
C ALA A 185 -2.62 -14.48 3.83
N ASN A 186 -2.09 -15.42 3.05
CA ASN A 186 -2.62 -16.79 2.98
C ASN A 186 -2.53 -17.52 4.33
N THR A 187 -1.46 -17.31 5.09
CA THR A 187 -1.27 -17.93 6.42
C THR A 187 -2.30 -17.43 7.44
N LEU A 188 -2.73 -16.18 7.29
CA LEU A 188 -3.69 -15.51 8.17
C LEU A 188 -5.14 -15.55 7.66
N ASP A 189 -5.40 -16.22 6.53
CA ASP A 189 -6.68 -16.23 5.81
C ASP A 189 -7.23 -14.83 5.46
N GLN A 190 -6.33 -13.97 5.01
CA GLN A 190 -6.60 -12.59 4.59
C GLN A 190 -6.38 -12.43 3.07
N LYS A 191 -6.99 -11.38 2.50
CA LYS A 191 -6.65 -10.88 1.17
C LYS A 191 -6.13 -9.45 1.27
N LEU A 192 -5.13 -9.12 0.45
CA LEU A 192 -4.57 -7.78 0.35
C LEU A 192 -4.88 -7.21 -1.02
N PHE A 193 -5.34 -5.97 -1.10
CA PHE A 193 -5.63 -5.27 -2.34
C PHE A 193 -4.82 -3.98 -2.38
N PHE A 194 -4.18 -3.69 -3.51
CA PHE A 194 -3.39 -2.48 -3.67
C PHE A 194 -4.17 -1.42 -4.44
N GLU A 195 -4.44 -0.28 -3.81
CA GLU A 195 -5.12 0.85 -4.46
C GLU A 195 -4.16 1.66 -5.32
N ASN A 196 -4.59 2.01 -6.54
CA ASN A 196 -3.80 2.89 -7.39
C ASN A 196 -3.69 4.30 -6.79
N LEU A 197 -2.53 4.93 -6.95
CA LEU A 197 -2.27 6.28 -6.44
C LEU A 197 -2.57 7.35 -7.50
N THR A 198 -2.50 8.62 -7.09
CA THR A 198 -2.38 9.74 -8.03
C THR A 198 -1.39 10.76 -7.51
N PHE A 199 -0.47 11.17 -8.38
CA PHE A 199 0.54 12.17 -8.11
C PHE A 199 0.17 13.46 -8.84
N SER A 200 0.28 14.59 -8.17
CA SER A 200 0.23 15.90 -8.82
C SER A 200 1.63 16.34 -9.28
N ASN A 201 2.66 15.86 -8.61
CA ASN A 201 4.04 16.26 -8.80
C ASN A 201 4.73 15.40 -9.87
N ILE A 202 5.31 16.06 -10.87
CA ILE A 202 5.99 15.43 -12.01
C ILE A 202 7.13 14.50 -11.58
N LYS A 203 7.87 14.84 -10.51
CA LYS A 203 8.97 14.03 -9.99
C LYS A 203 8.47 12.65 -9.53
N PHE A 204 7.35 12.61 -8.83
CA PHE A 204 6.73 11.37 -8.37
C PHE A 204 6.13 10.58 -9.54
N LYS A 205 5.48 11.26 -10.50
CA LYS A 205 5.00 10.62 -11.73
C LYS A 205 6.11 9.95 -12.52
N GLU A 206 7.23 10.63 -12.70
CA GLU A 206 8.38 10.10 -13.44
C GLU A 206 9.05 8.93 -12.71
N ALA A 207 9.08 8.94 -11.38
CA ALA A 207 9.76 7.91 -10.59
C ALA A 207 8.89 6.68 -10.29
N LEU A 208 7.60 6.89 -10.03
CA LEU A 208 6.66 5.92 -9.46
C LEU A 208 5.33 5.86 -10.22
N GLY A 209 5.28 6.38 -11.46
CA GLY A 209 4.07 6.42 -12.29
C GLY A 209 3.42 5.06 -12.52
N THR A 210 4.16 3.97 -12.40
CA THR A 210 3.64 2.59 -12.38
C THR A 210 2.51 2.38 -11.36
N PHE A 211 2.53 3.12 -10.24
CA PHE A 211 1.51 3.03 -9.21
C PHE A 211 0.28 3.90 -9.47
N GLU A 212 0.28 4.76 -10.51
CA GLU A 212 -0.94 5.44 -10.96
C GLU A 212 -1.81 4.54 -11.86
N ASP A 213 -1.20 3.58 -12.56
CA ASP A 213 -1.85 2.72 -13.56
C ASP A 213 -2.27 1.37 -12.94
N PRO A 214 -3.58 1.10 -12.75
CA PRO A 214 -4.04 -0.14 -12.17
C PRO A 214 -3.63 -1.39 -12.97
N MET A 215 -3.45 -1.29 -14.28
CA MET A 215 -3.01 -2.44 -15.08
C MET A 215 -1.56 -2.83 -14.75
N LYS A 216 -0.70 -1.84 -14.43
CA LYS A 216 0.67 -2.10 -13.99
C LYS A 216 0.70 -2.75 -12.60
N ILE A 217 -0.11 -2.24 -11.67
CA ILE A 217 -0.27 -2.86 -10.35
C ILE A 217 -0.81 -4.28 -10.50
N TYR A 218 -1.82 -4.49 -11.35
CA TYR A 218 -2.39 -5.81 -11.61
C TYR A 218 -1.36 -6.77 -12.19
N ASP A 219 -0.52 -6.32 -13.12
CA ASP A 219 0.57 -7.13 -13.68
C ASP A 219 1.56 -7.61 -12.61
N PHE A 220 1.78 -6.82 -11.55
CA PHE A 220 2.58 -7.26 -10.41
C PHE A 220 1.89 -8.36 -9.59
N VAL A 221 0.58 -8.26 -9.38
CA VAL A 221 -0.12 -9.08 -8.37
C VAL A 221 -0.96 -10.24 -8.93
N LYS A 222 -1.16 -10.32 -10.25
CA LYS A 222 -2.05 -11.31 -10.89
C LYS A 222 -1.69 -12.77 -10.57
N ASP A 223 -0.41 -13.08 -10.39
CA ASP A 223 0.03 -14.46 -10.13
C ASP A 223 -0.06 -14.88 -8.65
N TYR A 224 -0.48 -13.98 -7.75
CA TYR A 224 -0.53 -14.22 -6.30
C TYR A 224 -1.96 -14.39 -5.79
N SER A 225 -2.32 -15.55 -5.26
CA SER A 225 -3.72 -15.93 -4.95
C SER A 225 -4.45 -15.02 -3.96
N ASN A 226 -3.72 -14.39 -3.04
CA ASN A 226 -4.27 -13.55 -1.97
C ASN A 226 -4.04 -12.07 -2.20
N LEU A 227 -3.49 -11.68 -3.36
CA LEU A 227 -3.27 -10.29 -3.74
C LEU A 227 -4.22 -9.87 -4.86
N GLY A 228 -4.71 -8.64 -4.78
CA GLY A 228 -5.57 -8.00 -5.77
C GLY A 228 -5.29 -6.51 -5.88
N ILE A 229 -6.15 -5.80 -6.59
CA ILE A 229 -6.07 -4.35 -6.79
C ILE A 229 -7.38 -3.67 -6.44
N VAL A 230 -7.27 -2.42 -6.02
CA VAL A 230 -8.39 -1.49 -5.94
C VAL A 230 -8.22 -0.47 -7.07
N ILE A 231 -9.31 -0.21 -7.79
CA ILE A 231 -9.40 0.95 -8.68
C ILE A 231 -10.22 2.01 -7.97
N ASP A 232 -9.56 3.08 -7.51
CA ASP A 232 -10.23 4.31 -7.11
C ASP A 232 -10.56 5.13 -8.36
N LEU A 233 -11.86 5.32 -8.61
CA LEU A 233 -12.36 6.02 -9.80
C LEU A 233 -12.00 7.51 -9.82
N ASN A 234 -11.88 8.16 -8.67
CA ASN A 234 -11.41 9.54 -8.59
C ASN A 234 -9.91 9.62 -8.96
N HIS A 235 -9.12 8.58 -8.69
CA HIS A 235 -7.72 8.49 -9.17
C HIS A 235 -7.64 8.29 -10.68
N ILE A 236 -8.51 7.46 -11.24
CA ILE A 236 -8.65 7.31 -12.70
C ILE A 236 -8.94 8.64 -13.39
N GLU A 237 -9.88 9.42 -12.84
CA GLU A 237 -10.22 10.75 -13.37
C GLU A 237 -9.03 11.72 -13.35
N LYS A 238 -8.34 11.81 -12.21
CA LYS A 238 -7.20 12.72 -12.03
C LYS A 238 -5.98 12.31 -12.87
N SER A 239 -5.80 11.02 -13.10
CA SER A 239 -4.73 10.47 -13.95
C SER A 239 -5.12 10.40 -15.43
N HIS A 240 -6.35 10.81 -15.79
CA HIS A 240 -6.89 10.76 -17.15
C HIS A 240 -6.80 9.37 -17.80
N LEU A 241 -6.97 8.31 -17.00
CA LEU A 241 -6.97 6.93 -17.47
C LEU A 241 -8.38 6.53 -17.95
N ASN A 242 -8.46 5.55 -18.85
CA ASN A 242 -9.75 5.05 -19.31
C ASN A 242 -10.33 4.04 -18.31
N ILE A 243 -11.58 4.22 -17.88
CA ILE A 243 -12.29 3.32 -16.98
C ILE A 243 -12.55 1.92 -17.56
N ASP A 244 -12.48 1.76 -18.89
CA ASP A 244 -12.67 0.47 -19.56
C ASP A 244 -11.63 -0.60 -19.12
N ILE A 245 -10.54 -0.19 -18.48
CA ILE A 245 -9.54 -1.10 -17.88
C ILE A 245 -10.15 -2.09 -16.88
N ILE A 246 -11.28 -1.74 -16.23
CA ILE A 246 -11.99 -2.62 -15.29
C ILE A 246 -12.34 -3.97 -15.94
N GLY A 247 -12.64 -3.98 -17.24
CA GLY A 247 -12.98 -5.20 -17.97
C GLY A 247 -11.81 -6.16 -18.19
N ASN A 248 -10.57 -5.70 -18.00
CA ASN A 248 -9.34 -6.47 -18.26
C ASN A 248 -8.77 -7.16 -17.02
N ILE A 249 -9.36 -6.92 -15.85
CA ILE A 249 -8.88 -7.45 -14.57
C ILE A 249 -9.79 -8.58 -14.11
N GLU A 250 -9.17 -9.63 -13.55
CA GLU A 250 -9.90 -10.76 -12.99
C GLU A 250 -10.85 -10.32 -11.85
N PRO A 251 -12.16 -10.61 -11.94
CA PRO A 251 -13.15 -10.13 -10.96
C PRO A 251 -12.82 -10.45 -9.50
N GLN A 252 -12.26 -11.63 -9.22
CA GLN A 252 -11.91 -12.08 -7.87
C GLN A 252 -10.73 -11.32 -7.23
N LYS A 253 -10.01 -10.51 -8.03
CA LYS A 253 -8.84 -9.71 -7.67
C LYS A 253 -9.12 -8.22 -7.71
N LEU A 254 -10.37 -7.80 -7.90
CA LEU A 254 -10.71 -6.39 -8.10
C LEU A 254 -11.71 -5.90 -7.07
N ILE A 255 -11.47 -4.69 -6.56
CA ILE A 255 -12.42 -3.85 -5.83
C ILE A 255 -12.49 -2.50 -6.54
N ILE A 256 -13.68 -1.89 -6.60
CA ILE A 256 -13.85 -0.51 -7.10
C ILE A 256 -14.15 0.41 -5.93
N HIS A 257 -13.34 1.45 -5.75
CA HIS A 257 -13.64 2.57 -4.85
C HIS A 257 -14.23 3.72 -5.66
N ALA A 258 -15.34 4.25 -5.17
CA ALA A 258 -16.16 5.22 -5.86
C ALA A 258 -16.65 6.31 -4.90
N ARG A 259 -17.09 7.43 -5.46
CA ARG A 259 -17.76 8.50 -4.69
C ARG A 259 -19.27 8.48 -4.93
N PRO A 260 -20.08 9.10 -4.06
CA PRO A 260 -21.52 9.19 -4.26
C PRO A 260 -21.88 9.72 -5.66
N GLY A 261 -22.69 8.95 -6.40
CA GLY A 261 -23.17 9.33 -7.73
C GLY A 261 -22.36 8.73 -8.89
N TYR A 262 -21.18 8.16 -8.63
CA TYR A 262 -20.33 7.56 -9.67
C TYR A 262 -21.00 6.38 -10.37
N GLN A 263 -21.92 5.68 -9.72
CA GLN A 263 -22.72 4.62 -10.34
C GLN A 263 -23.61 5.12 -11.49
N ASN A 264 -23.98 6.41 -11.47
CA ASN A 264 -24.77 7.04 -12.54
C ASN A 264 -23.86 7.54 -13.67
N ILE A 265 -22.72 8.13 -13.32
CA ILE A 265 -21.72 8.65 -14.27
C ILE A 265 -21.12 7.49 -15.07
N TYR A 266 -20.70 6.43 -14.36
CA TYR A 266 -20.05 5.25 -14.90
C TYR A 266 -21.00 4.04 -14.96
N SER A 267 -22.22 4.27 -15.42
CA SER A 267 -23.29 3.26 -15.38
C SER A 267 -22.95 1.95 -16.12
N GLY A 268 -22.15 2.00 -17.19
CA GLY A 268 -21.66 0.82 -17.90
C GLY A 268 -20.72 -0.03 -17.04
N ALA A 269 -19.69 0.60 -16.46
CA ALA A 269 -18.74 -0.04 -15.56
C ALA A 269 -19.43 -0.58 -14.29
N TYR A 270 -20.35 0.19 -13.71
CA TYR A 270 -21.12 -0.26 -12.55
C TYR A 270 -21.96 -1.51 -12.84
N LYS A 271 -22.67 -1.54 -13.97
CA LYS A 271 -23.43 -2.73 -14.41
C LYS A 271 -22.53 -3.94 -14.65
N TYR A 272 -21.35 -3.72 -15.24
CA TYR A 272 -20.34 -4.78 -15.39
C TYR A 272 -19.92 -5.32 -14.02
N CYS A 273 -19.60 -4.46 -13.06
CA CYS A 273 -19.18 -4.86 -11.72
C CYS A 273 -20.25 -5.71 -11.01
N ILE A 274 -21.51 -5.27 -11.05
CA ILE A 274 -22.64 -6.07 -10.52
C ILE A 274 -22.70 -7.45 -11.19
N SER A 275 -22.63 -7.49 -12.52
CA SER A 275 -22.76 -8.76 -13.28
C SER A 275 -21.63 -9.75 -13.01
N LYS A 276 -20.48 -9.26 -12.56
CA LYS A 276 -19.28 -10.06 -12.24
C LYS A 276 -19.05 -10.25 -10.74
N ALA A 277 -19.97 -9.75 -9.90
CA ALA A 277 -19.83 -9.72 -8.45
C ALA A 277 -18.54 -9.02 -7.98
N ILE A 278 -18.10 -8.00 -8.71
CA ILE A 278 -16.99 -7.13 -8.31
C ILE A 278 -17.53 -6.13 -7.28
N PRO A 279 -16.92 -6.01 -6.09
CA PRO A 279 -17.32 -5.05 -5.08
C PRO A 279 -17.24 -3.62 -5.60
N TRP A 280 -18.34 -2.87 -5.43
CA TRP A 280 -18.40 -1.43 -5.66
C TRP A 280 -18.61 -0.74 -4.32
N VAL A 281 -17.58 -0.08 -3.84
CA VAL A 281 -17.51 0.54 -2.51
C VAL A 281 -17.67 2.03 -2.70
N VAL A 282 -18.64 2.62 -2.00
CA VAL A 282 -18.83 4.07 -1.99
C VAL A 282 -18.17 4.60 -0.73
N GLU A 283 -17.19 5.49 -0.92
CA GLU A 283 -16.47 6.20 0.15
C GLU A 283 -16.84 7.69 0.15
#